data_AF-A0A401TMB2-F1
#
_entry.id   AF-A0A401TMB2-F1
#
_cell.length_a   1.000
_cell.length_b   1.000
_cell.length_c   1.000
_cell.angle_alpha   90.00
_cell.angle_beta   90.00
_cell.angle_gamma   90.00
#
_symmetry.space_group_name_H-M   'P 1'
#
loop_
_entity.id
_entity.type
_entity.pdbx_description
1 polymer ?
#
loop_
_entity_poly.entity_id
_entity_poly.type
_entity_poly.pdbx_seq_one_letter_code
_entity_poly.pdbx_strand_id
1 'polypeptide(L)'
;MNARVQPVAVAEVKASPFATHEVRNQARPATGFNAFEDDRALSGLIAKLAPWARDKLSALGAHAGSEAAQEAARLANEHEPKLVTHDRYGNRDDWVEFHPAWHQLMALAFQSEVHSLAWSTREPHGHLARAALSYLWNQIENGVGCPTGMAYAAIAGFAGKPQFALWRERTLTADYDPRRLPIEAKRAAVIGYAMTEKQGGSDLRETQTTARFVERGAHGEIYAITGHKWFFSVPVADGFYTLARTRSGVSCLFVPRLLPDGSANRIHIQRLKDKCGNRSNASSEIEYHDTWSILVGEEGRGI
;
A
#
# COMPACT_ATOMS: atom_id res chain seq x y z
N MET A 1 -23.24 45.34 12.77
CA MET A 1 -22.07 45.73 13.59
C MET A 1 -20.92 44.84 13.18
N ASN A 2 -20.04 45.33 12.29
CA ASN A 2 -18.93 44.55 11.74
C ASN A 2 -17.75 44.59 12.73
N ALA A 3 -17.55 43.49 13.46
CA ALA A 3 -16.35 43.30 14.25
C ALA A 3 -15.15 43.13 13.31
N ARG A 4 -14.26 44.13 13.29
CA ARG A 4 -12.96 44.05 12.61
C ARG A 4 -12.12 43.00 13.33
N VAL A 5 -11.71 41.96 12.60
CA VAL A 5 -10.67 41.02 13.03
C VAL A 5 -9.38 41.82 13.23
N GLN A 6 -8.83 41.82 14.44
CA GLN A 6 -7.55 42.45 14.71
C GLN A 6 -6.41 41.64 14.04
N PRO A 7 -5.43 42.30 13.41
CA PRO A 7 -4.28 41.61 12.87
C PRO A 7 -3.46 40.99 14.01
N VAL A 8 -3.11 39.71 13.87
CA VAL A 8 -2.16 39.03 14.76
C VAL A 8 -0.84 39.78 14.69
N ALA A 9 -0.33 40.24 15.84
CA ALA A 9 0.95 40.93 15.94
C ALA A 9 2.07 40.02 15.42
N VAL A 10 2.68 40.42 14.30
CA VAL A 10 3.91 39.78 13.81
C VAL A 10 5.00 40.12 14.83
N ALA A 11 5.49 39.12 15.55
CA ALA A 11 6.60 39.31 16.49
C ALA A 11 7.79 39.96 15.77
N GLU A 12 8.36 41.02 16.35
CA GLU A 12 9.60 41.63 15.85
C GLU A 12 10.70 40.57 15.84
N VAL A 13 11.04 40.09 14.64
CA VAL A 13 12.19 39.20 14.44
C VAL A 13 13.44 40.03 14.69
N LYS A 14 14.06 39.87 15.87
CA LYS A 14 15.36 40.47 16.16
C LYS A 14 16.33 40.12 15.04
N ALA A 15 16.92 41.16 14.43
CA ALA A 15 17.91 40.99 13.38
C ALA A 15 19.03 40.08 13.87
N SER A 16 19.25 38.97 13.18
CA SER A 16 20.34 38.05 13.45
C SER A 16 21.67 38.82 13.41
N PRO A 17 22.60 38.60 14.35
CA PRO A 17 23.93 39.23 14.30
C PRO A 17 24.75 38.82 13.07
N PHE A 18 24.25 37.82 12.32
CA PHE A 18 24.81 37.36 11.05
C PHE A 18 24.00 37.81 9.82
N ALA A 19 23.02 38.70 9.99
CA ALA A 19 22.21 39.20 8.88
C ALA A 19 23.07 40.02 7.90
N THR A 20 23.20 39.55 6.66
CA THR A 20 23.94 40.24 5.58
C THR A 20 23.01 40.99 4.60
N HIS A 21 21.73 40.64 4.58
CA HIS A 21 20.71 41.21 3.70
C HIS A 21 19.30 40.92 4.26
N GLU A 22 18.29 41.63 3.74
CA GLU A 22 16.87 41.33 4.00
C GLU A 22 16.34 40.36 2.93
N VAL A 23 15.72 39.26 3.36
CA VAL A 23 15.11 38.30 2.43
C VAL A 23 13.74 38.82 2.00
N ARG A 24 13.61 39.14 0.70
CA ARG A 24 12.37 39.61 0.06
C ARG A 24 11.95 38.67 -1.07
N ASN A 25 10.73 38.85 -1.58
CA ASN A 25 10.20 38.14 -2.75
C ASN A 25 10.22 36.59 -2.63
N GLN A 26 9.87 36.05 -1.45
CA GLN A 26 9.69 34.62 -1.25
C GLN A 26 8.21 34.24 -1.37
N ALA A 27 7.91 33.20 -2.14
CA ALA A 27 6.56 32.65 -2.21
C ALA A 27 6.16 32.06 -0.84
N ARG A 28 4.86 32.12 -0.53
CA ARG A 28 4.34 31.40 0.64
C ARG A 28 4.32 29.90 0.36
N PRO A 29 4.51 29.04 1.37
CA PRO A 29 4.32 27.60 1.22
C PRO A 29 2.94 27.27 0.65
N ALA A 30 2.87 26.30 -0.25
CA ALA A 30 1.62 25.81 -0.83
C ALA A 30 0.88 24.93 0.20
N THR A 31 0.19 25.57 1.13
CA THR A 31 -0.49 24.96 2.28
C THR A 31 -1.87 25.59 2.47
N GLY A 32 -2.77 24.90 3.16
CA GLY A 32 -4.13 25.36 3.45
C GLY A 32 -5.13 25.25 2.30
N PHE A 33 -4.75 24.66 1.16
CA PHE A 33 -5.65 24.41 0.03
C PHE A 33 -6.38 23.06 0.19
N ASN A 34 -7.46 22.86 -0.57
CA ASN A 34 -8.15 21.58 -0.65
C ASN A 34 -8.09 21.05 -2.08
N ALA A 35 -7.32 19.98 -2.31
CA ALA A 35 -7.08 19.43 -3.64
C ALA A 35 -8.35 18.96 -4.39
N PHE A 36 -9.45 18.72 -3.67
CA PHE A 36 -10.74 18.40 -4.30
C PHE A 36 -11.58 19.64 -4.57
N GLU A 37 -11.73 20.53 -3.60
CA GLU A 37 -12.58 21.72 -3.73
C GLU A 37 -11.99 22.76 -4.70
N ASP A 38 -10.66 22.86 -4.73
CA ASP A 38 -9.94 23.80 -5.59
C ASP A 38 -9.75 23.25 -7.03
N ASP A 39 -10.00 21.96 -7.25
CA ASP A 39 -10.04 21.36 -8.60
C ASP A 39 -11.48 21.41 -9.16
N ARG A 40 -11.74 22.43 -9.98
CA ARG A 40 -13.05 22.65 -10.63
C ARG A 40 -13.45 21.52 -11.58
N ALA A 41 -12.48 20.84 -12.20
CA ALA A 41 -12.76 19.76 -13.13
C ALA A 41 -13.19 18.51 -12.36
N LEU A 42 -12.43 18.14 -11.32
CA LEU A 42 -12.73 17.00 -10.47
C LEU A 42 -14.03 17.19 -9.70
N SER A 43 -14.19 18.31 -9.01
CA SER A 43 -15.41 18.60 -8.24
C SER A 43 -16.65 18.67 -9.12
N GLY A 44 -16.55 19.27 -10.32
CA GLY A 44 -17.63 19.31 -11.30
C GLY A 44 -18.02 17.94 -11.85
N LEU A 45 -17.05 17.04 -12.06
CA LEU A 45 -17.30 15.66 -12.47
C LEU A 45 -18.03 14.87 -11.37
N ILE A 46 -17.54 14.99 -10.14
CA ILE A 46 -18.10 14.28 -8.98
C ILE A 46 -19.50 14.77 -8.66
N ALA A 47 -19.76 16.07 -8.72
CA ALA A 47 -21.11 16.61 -8.51
C ALA A 47 -22.14 16.03 -9.50
N LYS A 48 -21.72 15.67 -10.72
CA LYS A 48 -22.59 15.11 -11.75
C LYS A 48 -22.77 13.60 -11.63
N LEU A 49 -21.69 12.87 -11.34
CA LEU A 49 -21.67 11.40 -11.47
C LEU A 49 -21.68 10.66 -10.13
N ALA A 50 -21.12 11.25 -9.07
CA ALA A 50 -21.01 10.60 -7.77
C ALA A 50 -21.12 11.63 -6.62
N PRO A 51 -22.20 12.43 -6.54
CA PRO A 51 -22.32 13.50 -5.54
C PRO A 51 -22.26 12.98 -4.11
N TRP A 52 -22.66 11.73 -3.87
CA TRP A 52 -22.57 11.03 -2.60
C TRP A 52 -21.12 10.91 -2.07
N ALA A 53 -20.10 10.97 -2.94
CA ALA A 53 -18.70 10.84 -2.56
C ALA A 53 -18.04 12.17 -2.15
N ARG A 54 -18.74 13.30 -2.32
CA ARG A 54 -18.19 14.66 -2.17
C ARG A 54 -17.49 14.86 -0.83
N ASP A 55 -18.14 14.50 0.28
CA ASP A 55 -17.61 14.82 1.62
C ASP A 55 -16.34 14.02 1.92
N LYS A 56 -16.30 12.75 1.49
CA LYS A 56 -15.10 11.91 1.62
C LYS A 56 -13.94 12.45 0.78
N LEU A 57 -14.23 12.90 -0.46
CA LEU A 57 -13.24 13.49 -1.34
C LEU A 57 -12.72 14.84 -0.82
N SER A 58 -13.60 15.69 -0.30
CA SER A 58 -13.20 16.95 0.33
C SER A 58 -12.34 16.71 1.57
N ALA A 59 -12.72 15.75 2.42
CA ALA A 59 -11.94 15.39 3.60
C ALA A 59 -10.52 14.92 3.23
N LEU A 60 -10.39 14.02 2.24
CA LEU A 60 -9.07 13.59 1.76
C LEU A 60 -8.31 14.74 1.07
N GLY A 61 -9.00 15.56 0.28
CA GLY A 61 -8.42 16.69 -0.44
C GLY A 61 -7.81 17.75 0.47
N ALA A 62 -8.38 17.98 1.65
CA ALA A 62 -7.82 18.85 2.67
C ALA A 62 -6.45 18.37 3.21
N HIS A 63 -6.21 17.06 3.22
CA HIS A 63 -4.91 16.53 3.64
C HIS A 63 -3.78 16.88 2.66
N ALA A 64 -4.05 17.05 1.36
CA ALA A 64 -3.02 17.47 0.40
C ALA A 64 -2.44 18.86 0.70
N GLY A 65 -3.28 19.79 1.18
CA GLY A 65 -2.84 21.12 1.61
C GLY A 65 -2.38 21.19 3.06
N SER A 66 -2.44 20.10 3.82
CA SER A 66 -2.08 20.09 5.24
C SER A 66 -0.56 20.02 5.43
N GLU A 67 0.00 20.97 6.19
CA GLU A 67 1.42 20.94 6.60
C GLU A 67 1.80 19.60 7.24
N ALA A 68 0.96 19.08 8.14
CA ALA A 68 1.23 17.81 8.82
C ALA A 68 1.36 16.61 7.86
N ALA A 69 0.53 16.54 6.81
CA ALA A 69 0.57 15.45 5.85
C ALA A 69 1.75 15.61 4.88
N GLN A 70 2.06 16.84 4.47
CA GLN A 70 3.25 17.14 3.67
C GLN A 70 4.54 16.80 4.42
N GLU A 71 4.61 17.09 5.72
CA GLU A 71 5.76 16.72 6.55
C GLU A 71 5.86 15.21 6.74
N ALA A 72 4.74 14.51 6.97
CA ALA A 72 4.75 13.05 7.01
C ALA A 72 5.22 12.44 5.68
N ALA A 73 4.80 13.00 4.54
CA ALA A 73 5.23 12.57 3.21
C ALA A 73 6.74 12.78 2.99
N ARG A 74 7.27 13.95 3.42
CA ARG A 74 8.70 14.24 3.38
C ARG A 74 9.49 13.25 4.23
N LEU A 75 9.11 13.09 5.50
CA LEU A 75 9.77 12.18 6.44
C LEU A 75 9.75 10.73 5.97
N ALA A 76 8.64 10.26 5.40
CA ALA A 76 8.55 8.90 4.87
C ALA A 76 9.49 8.66 3.68
N ASN A 77 9.78 9.69 2.88
CA ASN A 77 10.68 9.57 1.73
C ASN A 77 12.16 9.78 2.09
N GLU A 78 12.47 10.65 3.06
CA GLU A 78 13.85 10.87 3.53
C GLU A 78 14.34 9.76 4.49
N HIS A 79 13.44 9.19 5.30
CA HIS A 79 13.76 8.09 6.20
C HIS A 79 13.32 6.76 5.62
N GLU A 80 14.12 6.29 4.67
CA GLU A 80 13.84 5.06 3.92
C GLU A 80 13.69 3.82 4.79
N PRO A 81 12.88 2.85 4.34
CA PRO A 81 12.71 1.59 5.05
C PRO A 81 14.02 0.81 5.17
N LYS A 82 14.21 0.14 6.31
CA LYS A 82 15.42 -0.64 6.60
C LYS A 82 15.09 -2.12 6.70
N LEU A 83 15.85 -2.93 5.97
CA LEU A 83 15.75 -4.38 6.04
C LEU A 83 16.50 -4.91 7.27
N VAL A 84 15.80 -5.70 8.07
CA VAL A 84 16.32 -6.45 9.20
C VAL A 84 16.21 -7.93 8.85
N THR A 85 17.30 -8.50 8.34
CA THR A 85 17.32 -9.93 7.94
C THR A 85 17.42 -10.87 9.13
N HIS A 86 18.10 -10.46 10.20
CA HIS A 86 18.35 -11.28 11.38
C HIS A 86 18.11 -10.50 12.67
N ASP A 87 17.71 -11.20 13.71
CA ASP A 87 17.64 -10.67 15.07
C ASP A 87 19.04 -10.54 15.71
N ARG A 88 19.10 -9.98 16.92
CA ARG A 88 20.34 -9.80 17.69
C ARG A 88 21.07 -11.11 18.07
N TYR A 89 20.43 -12.27 17.90
CA TYR A 89 20.99 -13.58 18.21
C TYR A 89 21.44 -14.34 16.96
N GLY A 90 21.20 -13.78 15.77
CA GLY A 90 21.54 -14.42 14.49
C GLY A 90 20.45 -15.32 13.93
N ASN A 91 19.24 -15.32 14.50
CA ASN A 91 18.09 -16.00 13.89
C ASN A 91 17.56 -15.15 12.74
N ARG A 92 17.19 -15.79 11.63
CA ARG A 92 16.60 -15.09 10.47
C ARG A 92 15.20 -14.59 10.83
N ASP A 93 14.92 -13.33 10.53
CA ASP A 93 13.67 -12.62 10.85
C ASP A 93 12.92 -12.13 9.60
N ASP A 94 13.67 -11.64 8.60
CA ASP A 94 13.15 -11.08 7.33
C ASP A 94 12.05 -10.01 7.54
N TRP A 95 12.39 -8.93 8.24
CA TRP A 95 11.50 -7.80 8.51
C TRP A 95 11.94 -6.50 7.82
N VAL A 96 11.01 -5.56 7.64
CA VAL A 96 11.33 -4.19 7.20
C VAL A 96 10.77 -3.18 8.17
N GLU A 97 11.66 -2.37 8.74
CA GLU A 97 11.32 -1.25 9.60
C GLU A 97 11.01 -0.02 8.76
N PHE A 98 9.92 0.66 9.08
CA PHE A 98 9.52 1.91 8.45
C PHE A 98 9.56 3.05 9.46
N HIS A 99 9.82 4.26 8.99
CA HIS A 99 9.65 5.46 9.80
C HIS A 99 8.18 5.62 10.25
N PRO A 100 7.86 6.11 11.46
CA PRO A 100 6.47 6.28 11.93
C PRO A 100 5.55 7.06 10.97
N ALA A 101 6.10 8.00 10.21
CA ALA A 101 5.37 8.75 9.19
C ALA A 101 4.76 7.85 8.10
N TRP A 102 5.42 6.76 7.71
CA TRP A 102 4.84 5.77 6.79
C TRP A 102 3.56 5.16 7.38
N HIS A 103 3.59 4.78 8.66
CA HIS A 103 2.43 4.18 9.32
C HIS A 103 1.27 5.17 9.49
N GLN A 104 1.58 6.45 9.72
CA GLN A 104 0.58 7.52 9.73
C GLN A 104 -0.11 7.67 8.37
N LEU A 105 0.67 7.67 7.28
CA LEU A 105 0.16 7.77 5.92
C LEU A 105 -0.64 6.51 5.50
N MET A 106 -0.15 5.32 5.84
CA MET A 106 -0.89 4.07 5.63
C MET A 106 -2.24 4.09 6.35
N ALA A 107 -2.28 4.51 7.62
CA ALA A 107 -3.52 4.65 8.37
C ALA A 107 -4.48 5.63 7.69
N LEU A 108 -4.00 6.82 7.32
CA LEU A 108 -4.79 7.82 6.62
C LEU A 108 -5.38 7.26 5.31
N ALA A 109 -4.56 6.61 4.48
CA ALA A 109 -4.99 6.09 3.18
C ALA A 109 -6.07 5.01 3.30
N PHE A 110 -5.88 4.08 4.24
CA PHE A 110 -6.80 2.96 4.45
C PHE A 110 -8.09 3.39 5.14
N GLN A 111 -8.03 4.30 6.14
CA GLN A 111 -9.23 4.88 6.77
C GLN A 111 -10.03 5.74 5.78
N SER A 112 -9.36 6.37 4.81
CA SER A 112 -10.00 7.10 3.72
C SER A 112 -10.59 6.19 2.63
N GLU A 113 -10.42 4.86 2.75
CA GLU A 113 -10.89 3.84 1.81
C GLU A 113 -10.32 4.01 0.38
N VAL A 114 -9.10 4.55 0.26
CA VAL A 114 -8.40 4.68 -1.05
C VAL A 114 -8.23 3.32 -1.72
N HIS A 115 -8.12 2.24 -0.93
CA HIS A 115 -8.04 0.86 -1.41
C HIS A 115 -9.40 0.20 -1.64
N SER A 116 -10.43 0.51 -0.86
CA SER A 116 -11.62 -0.35 -0.76
C SER A 116 -12.93 0.27 -1.25
N LEU A 117 -13.05 1.60 -1.39
CA LEU A 117 -14.36 2.26 -1.55
C LEU A 117 -15.23 1.66 -2.66
N ALA A 118 -14.65 1.34 -3.81
CA ALA A 118 -15.38 0.80 -4.96
C ALA A 118 -16.06 -0.55 -4.66
N TRP A 119 -15.51 -1.30 -3.71
CA TRP A 119 -15.95 -2.64 -3.33
C TRP A 119 -16.81 -2.65 -2.06
N SER A 120 -16.75 -1.58 -1.25
CA SER A 120 -17.54 -1.42 -0.01
C SER A 120 -18.84 -0.66 -0.23
N THR A 121 -18.88 0.28 -1.19
CA THR A 121 -20.08 1.08 -1.48
C THR A 121 -21.16 0.29 -2.22
N ARG A 122 -22.42 0.70 -2.02
CA ARG A 122 -23.58 0.27 -2.82
C ARG A 122 -24.08 1.35 -3.77
N GLU A 123 -23.48 2.53 -3.72
CA GLU A 123 -23.83 3.67 -4.55
C GLU A 123 -23.34 3.50 -6.00
N PRO A 124 -24.03 4.08 -6.99
CA PRO A 124 -23.58 4.05 -8.37
C PRO A 124 -22.23 4.75 -8.53
N HIS A 125 -21.48 4.35 -9.56
CA HIS A 125 -20.17 4.92 -9.89
C HIS A 125 -19.09 4.76 -8.79
N GLY A 126 -19.16 3.70 -7.96
CA GLY A 126 -18.17 3.41 -6.92
C GLY A 126 -16.70 3.38 -7.38
N HIS A 127 -16.42 2.80 -8.55
CA HIS A 127 -15.07 2.80 -9.13
C HIS A 127 -14.59 4.21 -9.51
N LEU A 128 -15.48 5.09 -9.98
CA LEU A 128 -15.15 6.48 -10.30
C LEU A 128 -14.85 7.28 -9.02
N ALA A 129 -15.68 7.11 -7.98
CA ALA A 129 -15.44 7.74 -6.68
C ALA A 129 -14.12 7.29 -6.06
N ARG A 130 -13.81 5.98 -6.10
CA ARG A 130 -12.51 5.46 -5.65
C ARG A 130 -11.35 5.98 -6.49
N ALA A 131 -11.51 6.09 -7.80
CA ALA A 131 -10.48 6.65 -8.68
C ALA A 131 -10.18 8.12 -8.31
N ALA A 132 -11.19 8.91 -7.97
CA ALA A 132 -11.01 10.28 -7.47
C ALA A 132 -10.25 10.31 -6.14
N LEU A 133 -10.52 9.39 -5.20
CA LEU A 133 -9.71 9.27 -3.97
C LEU A 133 -8.25 8.94 -4.27
N SER A 134 -8.00 7.99 -5.18
CA SER A 134 -6.64 7.62 -5.59
C SER A 134 -5.92 8.77 -6.28
N TYR A 135 -6.63 9.58 -7.07
CA TYR A 135 -6.09 10.78 -7.70
C TYR A 135 -5.65 11.83 -6.67
N LEU A 136 -6.49 12.10 -5.67
CA LEU A 136 -6.16 13.01 -4.57
C LEU A 136 -4.99 12.47 -3.74
N TRP A 137 -4.97 11.16 -3.45
CA TRP A 137 -3.89 10.52 -2.70
C TRP A 137 -2.52 10.73 -3.35
N ASN A 138 -2.44 10.66 -4.68
CA ASN A 138 -1.18 10.85 -5.41
C ASN A 138 -0.59 12.27 -5.27
N GLN A 139 -1.36 13.23 -4.76
CA GLN A 139 -0.89 14.58 -4.42
C GLN A 139 -0.37 14.68 -2.98
N ILE A 140 -0.56 13.64 -2.15
CA ILE A 140 -0.08 13.56 -0.77
C ILE A 140 1.25 12.80 -0.72
N GLU A 141 1.23 11.49 -1.03
CA GLU A 141 2.43 10.64 -0.98
C GLU A 141 2.29 9.41 -1.88
N ASN A 142 3.22 9.22 -2.82
CA ASN A 142 3.10 8.21 -3.88
C ASN A 142 3.57 6.80 -3.47
N GLY A 143 4.42 6.67 -2.46
CA GLY A 143 4.85 5.38 -1.89
C GLY A 143 3.69 4.51 -1.44
N VAL A 144 2.85 5.06 -0.57
CA VAL A 144 1.64 4.41 -0.02
C VAL A 144 0.57 4.16 -1.10
N GLY A 145 0.66 4.83 -2.25
CA GLY A 145 -0.14 4.50 -3.43
C GLY A 145 0.05 3.04 -3.91
N CYS A 146 1.23 2.45 -3.67
CA CYS A 146 1.53 1.07 -4.04
C CYS A 146 0.67 0.04 -3.26
N PRO A 147 0.70 -0.02 -1.92
CA PRO A 147 -0.15 -0.94 -1.16
C PRO A 147 -1.65 -0.68 -1.34
N THR A 148 -2.11 0.57 -1.50
CA THR A 148 -3.54 0.84 -1.70
C THR A 148 -4.03 0.37 -3.07
N GLY A 149 -3.21 0.55 -4.12
CA GLY A 149 -3.50 0.05 -5.46
C GLY A 149 -3.55 -1.48 -5.51
N MET A 150 -2.59 -2.14 -4.88
CA MET A 150 -2.56 -3.60 -4.77
C MET A 150 -3.75 -4.15 -3.99
N ALA A 151 -4.06 -3.59 -2.81
CA ALA A 151 -5.22 -3.99 -2.02
C ALA A 151 -6.54 -3.80 -2.76
N TYR A 152 -6.69 -2.71 -3.53
CA TYR A 152 -7.85 -2.51 -4.41
C TYR A 152 -8.00 -3.62 -5.47
N ALA A 153 -6.91 -3.98 -6.15
CA ALA A 153 -6.94 -5.03 -7.17
C ALA A 153 -7.17 -6.43 -6.60
N ALA A 154 -6.66 -6.68 -5.38
CA ALA A 154 -6.69 -7.97 -4.70
C ALA A 154 -8.09 -8.52 -4.45
N ILE A 155 -9.08 -7.63 -4.24
CA ILE A 155 -10.45 -8.02 -3.89
C ILE A 155 -11.09 -8.92 -4.95
N ALA A 156 -10.81 -8.68 -6.23
CA ALA A 156 -11.37 -9.48 -7.32
C ALA A 156 -10.91 -10.94 -7.26
N GLY A 157 -9.66 -11.19 -6.88
CA GLY A 157 -9.10 -12.55 -6.78
C GLY A 157 -9.72 -13.40 -5.65
N PHE A 158 -10.30 -12.75 -4.63
CA PHE A 158 -11.00 -13.41 -3.53
C PHE A 158 -12.49 -13.68 -3.80
N ALA A 159 -13.08 -13.06 -4.82
CA ALA A 159 -14.51 -13.11 -5.06
C ALA A 159 -15.00 -14.54 -5.36
N GLY A 160 -16.07 -14.96 -4.65
CA GLY A 160 -16.68 -16.28 -4.82
C GLY A 160 -15.85 -17.45 -4.30
N LYS A 161 -14.83 -17.22 -3.46
CA LYS A 161 -13.93 -18.26 -2.94
C LYS A 161 -13.97 -18.31 -1.40
N PRO A 162 -14.66 -19.29 -0.79
CA PRO A 162 -14.85 -19.36 0.66
C PRO A 162 -13.55 -19.36 1.48
N GLN A 163 -12.49 -20.02 0.98
CA GLN A 163 -11.18 -20.06 1.64
C GLN A 163 -10.51 -18.69 1.76
N PHE A 164 -10.94 -17.71 0.96
CA PHE A 164 -10.44 -16.33 0.99
C PHE A 164 -11.44 -15.34 1.62
N ALA A 165 -12.53 -15.80 2.24
CA ALA A 165 -13.55 -14.93 2.81
C ALA A 165 -12.98 -13.96 3.86
N LEU A 166 -12.16 -14.48 4.79
CA LEU A 166 -11.50 -13.66 5.82
C LEU A 166 -10.50 -12.67 5.21
N TRP A 167 -9.71 -13.11 4.23
CA TRP A 167 -8.78 -12.24 3.51
C TRP A 167 -9.51 -11.08 2.83
N ARG A 168 -10.64 -11.36 2.18
CA ARG A 168 -11.50 -10.34 1.56
C ARG A 168 -12.05 -9.37 2.61
N GLU A 169 -12.59 -9.87 3.71
CA GLU A 169 -13.13 -9.05 4.80
C GLU A 169 -12.06 -8.09 5.35
N ARG A 170 -10.89 -8.61 5.71
CA ARG A 170 -9.80 -7.82 6.27
C ARG A 170 -9.22 -6.83 5.28
N THR A 171 -9.17 -7.17 3.99
CA THR A 171 -8.69 -6.24 2.95
C THR A 171 -9.70 -5.11 2.70
N LEU A 172 -11.01 -5.35 2.85
CA LEU A 172 -12.04 -4.32 2.68
C LEU A 172 -12.16 -3.36 3.87
N THR A 173 -11.64 -3.76 5.03
CA THR A 173 -11.76 -2.99 6.27
C THR A 173 -11.02 -1.65 6.14
N ALA A 174 -11.70 -0.56 6.51
CA ALA A 174 -11.17 0.81 6.50
C ALA A 174 -10.27 1.08 7.74
N ASP A 175 -9.26 0.25 7.94
CA ASP A 175 -8.30 0.35 9.04
C ASP A 175 -6.90 -0.08 8.57
N TYR A 176 -5.89 0.27 9.35
CA TYR A 176 -4.51 -0.15 9.14
C TYR A 176 -3.98 -0.83 10.41
N ASP A 177 -3.53 -2.07 10.25
CA ASP A 177 -2.94 -2.85 11.33
C ASP A 177 -1.47 -3.19 11.00
N PRO A 178 -0.48 -2.48 11.55
CA PRO A 178 0.93 -2.72 11.25
C PRO A 178 1.51 -3.95 11.97
N ARG A 179 0.75 -4.57 12.89
CA ARG A 179 1.26 -5.65 13.74
C ARG A 179 1.53 -6.91 12.91
N ARG A 180 2.61 -7.63 13.28
CA ARG A 180 2.99 -8.93 12.70
C ARG A 180 2.15 -10.04 13.33
N LEU A 181 0.92 -10.19 12.86
CA LEU A 181 -0.04 -11.17 13.37
C LEU A 181 -0.64 -12.00 12.22
N PRO A 182 -1.04 -13.25 12.49
CA PRO A 182 -1.83 -14.05 11.54
C PRO A 182 -3.14 -13.35 11.20
N ILE A 183 -3.71 -13.68 10.03
CA ILE A 183 -4.87 -12.99 9.48
C ILE A 183 -6.10 -13.03 10.42
N GLU A 184 -6.23 -14.09 11.21
CA GLU A 184 -7.28 -14.29 12.21
C GLU A 184 -7.22 -13.24 13.33
N ALA A 185 -6.02 -12.75 13.66
CA ALA A 185 -5.78 -11.77 14.72
C ALA A 185 -5.59 -10.34 14.19
N LYS A 186 -5.57 -10.14 12.87
CA LYS A 186 -5.48 -8.82 12.24
C LYS A 186 -6.84 -8.13 12.20
N ARG A 187 -6.86 -6.81 12.38
CA ARG A 187 -8.08 -5.99 12.16
C ARG A 187 -8.32 -5.71 10.67
N ALA A 188 -7.24 -5.45 9.93
CA ALA A 188 -7.23 -5.20 8.51
C ALA A 188 -6.00 -5.82 7.86
N ALA A 189 -6.06 -6.06 6.55
CA ALA A 189 -4.99 -6.69 5.78
C ALA A 189 -4.49 -5.82 4.63
N VAL A 190 -3.18 -5.83 4.43
CA VAL A 190 -2.51 -5.28 3.24
C VAL A 190 -2.16 -6.44 2.32
N ILE A 191 -2.53 -6.34 1.05
CA ILE A 191 -2.23 -7.38 0.06
C ILE A 191 -1.21 -6.85 -0.94
N GLY A 192 -0.17 -7.65 -1.18
CA GLY A 192 0.86 -7.39 -2.17
C GLY A 192 0.74 -8.29 -3.41
N TYR A 193 1.63 -8.05 -4.36
CA TYR A 193 1.71 -8.75 -5.62
C TYR A 193 3.19 -9.02 -5.96
N ALA A 194 3.48 -10.24 -6.39
CA ALA A 194 4.82 -10.79 -6.59
C ALA A 194 4.92 -11.55 -7.92
N MET A 195 5.13 -10.85 -9.03
CA MET A 195 5.05 -11.45 -10.38
C MET A 195 6.43 -11.51 -11.03
N THR A 196 7.08 -10.34 -11.12
CA THR A 196 8.32 -10.12 -11.87
C THR A 196 9.47 -10.98 -11.38
N GLU A 197 10.18 -11.59 -12.32
CA GLU A 197 11.42 -12.34 -12.09
C GLU A 197 12.58 -11.69 -12.85
N LYS A 198 13.81 -12.13 -12.54
CA LYS A 198 15.05 -11.58 -13.10
C LYS A 198 15.03 -11.55 -14.63
N GLN A 199 14.47 -12.59 -15.25
CA GLN A 199 14.38 -12.77 -16.70
C GLN A 199 13.23 -12.02 -17.37
N GLY A 200 12.23 -11.53 -16.60
CA GLY A 200 11.06 -10.91 -17.21
C GLY A 200 10.02 -10.38 -16.22
N GLY A 201 9.51 -9.18 -16.51
CA GLY A 201 8.35 -8.59 -15.84
C GLY A 201 7.11 -8.49 -16.72
N SER A 202 7.30 -8.34 -18.05
CA SER A 202 6.21 -8.26 -19.01
C SER A 202 5.74 -9.64 -19.46
N ASP A 203 6.68 -10.52 -19.83
CA ASP A 203 6.35 -11.88 -20.25
C ASP A 203 6.30 -12.83 -19.04
N LEU A 204 5.14 -12.88 -18.39
CA LEU A 204 4.92 -13.72 -17.22
C LEU A 204 4.86 -15.22 -17.54
N ARG A 205 4.79 -15.61 -18.82
CA ARG A 205 4.82 -17.02 -19.25
C ARG A 205 6.20 -17.64 -19.04
N GLU A 206 7.24 -16.80 -18.99
CA GLU A 206 8.63 -17.17 -18.71
C GLU A 206 8.93 -17.35 -17.21
N THR A 207 7.90 -17.37 -16.35
CA THR A 207 8.03 -17.66 -14.91
C THR A 207 8.82 -18.96 -14.69
N GLN A 208 9.90 -18.88 -13.91
CA GLN A 208 10.77 -19.99 -13.54
C GLN A 208 10.55 -20.46 -12.10
N THR A 209 9.96 -19.63 -11.24
CA THR A 209 9.47 -20.08 -9.93
C THR A 209 8.51 -21.24 -10.11
N THR A 210 8.72 -22.33 -9.36
CA THR A 210 7.91 -23.55 -9.45
C THR A 210 7.05 -23.72 -8.22
N ALA A 211 5.96 -24.47 -8.37
CA ALA A 211 5.05 -24.81 -7.30
C ALA A 211 4.69 -26.29 -7.36
N ARG A 212 4.97 -27.01 -6.28
CA ARG A 212 4.67 -28.44 -6.13
C ARG A 212 3.42 -28.61 -5.27
N PHE A 213 2.44 -29.37 -5.76
CA PHE A 213 1.26 -29.74 -4.98
C PHE A 213 1.69 -30.47 -3.69
N VAL A 214 1.09 -30.08 -2.57
CA VAL A 214 1.32 -30.65 -1.24
C VAL A 214 0.10 -31.44 -0.81
N GLU A 215 -1.03 -30.75 -0.67
CA GLU A 215 -2.27 -31.35 -0.17
C GLU A 215 -3.49 -30.50 -0.56
N ARG A 216 -4.68 -31.07 -0.33
CA ARG A 216 -5.95 -30.33 -0.38
C ARG A 216 -6.53 -30.33 1.02
N GLY A 217 -6.83 -29.15 1.57
CA GLY A 217 -7.31 -29.00 2.94
C GLY A 217 -8.35 -27.88 3.09
N ALA A 218 -8.57 -27.45 4.33
CA ALA A 218 -9.56 -26.42 4.67
C ALA A 218 -9.31 -25.07 3.99
N HIS A 219 -8.05 -24.78 3.65
CA HIS A 219 -7.65 -23.56 2.95
C HIS A 219 -7.66 -23.70 1.42
N GLY A 220 -8.09 -24.83 0.87
CA GLY A 220 -8.06 -25.12 -0.56
C GLY A 220 -6.88 -26.01 -0.95
N GLU A 221 -6.39 -25.84 -2.18
CA GLU A 221 -5.26 -26.62 -2.70
C GLU A 221 -3.95 -25.93 -2.35
N ILE A 222 -3.07 -26.67 -1.68
CA ILE A 222 -1.84 -26.16 -1.12
C ILE A 222 -0.66 -26.55 -1.99
N TYR A 223 0.18 -25.55 -2.25
CA TYR A 223 1.41 -25.70 -3.03
C TYR A 223 2.61 -25.17 -2.24
N ALA A 224 3.74 -25.85 -2.39
CA ALA A 224 5.05 -25.39 -1.92
C ALA A 224 5.79 -24.72 -3.07
N ILE A 225 6.16 -23.46 -2.91
CA ILE A 225 6.81 -22.62 -3.92
C ILE A 225 8.32 -22.61 -3.71
N THR A 226 9.08 -22.79 -4.79
CA THR A 226 10.53 -22.60 -4.80
C THR A 226 10.94 -21.78 -6.02
N GLY A 227 11.69 -20.70 -5.79
CA GLY A 227 12.10 -19.75 -6.83
C GLY A 227 12.43 -18.37 -6.28
N HIS A 228 12.18 -17.32 -7.05
CA HIS A 228 12.50 -15.94 -6.66
C HIS A 228 11.53 -14.94 -7.27
N LYS A 229 11.44 -13.76 -6.65
CA LYS A 229 10.82 -12.58 -7.27
C LYS A 229 11.78 -11.42 -7.22
N TRP A 230 11.92 -10.77 -8.38
CA TRP A 230 12.92 -9.73 -8.59
C TRP A 230 12.44 -8.37 -8.12
N PHE A 231 11.14 -8.10 -8.18
CA PHE A 231 10.54 -6.92 -7.57
C PHE A 231 9.35 -7.36 -6.71
N PHE A 232 9.47 -7.13 -5.41
CA PHE A 232 8.50 -7.51 -4.39
C PHE A 232 8.23 -6.30 -3.49
N SER A 233 7.18 -5.53 -3.82
CA SER A 233 6.86 -4.30 -3.07
C SER A 233 6.06 -4.62 -1.82
N VAL A 234 6.27 -3.80 -0.79
CA VAL A 234 5.64 -3.91 0.53
C VAL A 234 5.86 -5.31 1.12
N PRO A 235 7.11 -5.74 1.39
CA PRO A 235 7.40 -7.07 1.93
C PRO A 235 6.76 -7.35 3.29
N VAL A 236 6.27 -6.31 3.98
CA VAL A 236 5.51 -6.40 5.23
C VAL A 236 3.99 -6.49 5.02
N ALA A 237 3.51 -6.67 3.79
CA ALA A 237 2.11 -6.99 3.53
C ALA A 237 1.77 -8.37 4.13
N ASP A 238 0.47 -8.61 4.34
CA ASP A 238 -0.01 -9.78 5.07
C ASP A 238 -0.14 -11.00 4.18
N GLY A 239 -0.36 -10.79 2.88
CA GLY A 239 -0.37 -11.83 1.88
C GLY A 239 -0.09 -11.29 0.50
N PHE A 240 0.30 -12.19 -0.41
CA PHE A 240 0.77 -11.84 -1.75
C PHE A 240 0.15 -12.74 -2.79
N TYR A 241 -0.38 -12.16 -3.87
CA TYR A 241 -0.59 -12.92 -5.09
C TYR A 241 0.76 -13.12 -5.79
N THR A 242 1.07 -14.34 -6.21
CA THR A 242 2.30 -14.68 -6.92
C THR A 242 2.00 -15.63 -8.06
N LEU A 243 2.85 -15.60 -9.09
CA LEU A 243 2.83 -16.59 -10.16
C LEU A 243 3.93 -17.63 -9.95
N ALA A 244 3.58 -18.89 -10.17
CA ALA A 244 4.52 -20.00 -10.19
C ALA A 244 4.08 -21.08 -11.19
N ARG A 245 5.04 -21.81 -11.74
CA ARG A 245 4.81 -22.92 -12.66
C ARG A 245 4.46 -24.18 -11.89
N THR A 246 3.25 -24.67 -12.13
CA THR A 246 2.78 -25.99 -11.69
C THR A 246 2.91 -27.00 -12.83
N ARG A 247 2.43 -28.23 -12.62
CA ARG A 247 2.40 -29.25 -13.69
C ARG A 247 1.54 -28.82 -14.88
N SER A 248 0.51 -28.03 -14.65
CA SER A 248 -0.46 -27.61 -15.67
C SER A 248 -0.13 -26.23 -16.27
N GLY A 249 1.02 -25.63 -15.93
CA GLY A 249 1.45 -24.32 -16.44
C GLY A 249 1.57 -23.25 -15.36
N VAL A 250 1.63 -21.99 -15.78
CA VAL A 250 1.71 -20.85 -14.85
C VAL A 250 0.37 -20.68 -14.13
N SER A 251 0.40 -20.78 -12.80
CA SER A 251 -0.75 -20.67 -11.91
C SER A 251 -0.61 -19.46 -11.01
N CYS A 252 -1.75 -18.90 -10.61
CA CYS A 252 -1.81 -17.87 -9.58
C CYS A 252 -1.95 -18.55 -8.20
N LEU A 253 -1.10 -18.14 -7.27
CA LEU A 253 -1.05 -18.63 -5.91
C LEU A 253 -1.15 -17.44 -4.94
N PHE A 254 -1.70 -17.69 -3.76
CA PHE A 254 -1.76 -16.73 -2.67
C PHE A 254 -0.86 -17.18 -1.54
N VAL A 255 0.11 -16.33 -1.18
CA VAL A 255 1.14 -16.59 -0.18
C VAL A 255 0.87 -15.71 1.04
N PRO A 256 0.41 -16.26 2.17
CA PRO A 256 0.35 -15.49 3.41
C PRO A 256 1.77 -15.29 3.97
N ARG A 257 2.01 -14.15 4.61
CA ARG A 257 3.32 -13.88 5.27
C ARG A 257 3.53 -14.75 6.50
N LEU A 258 2.48 -14.96 7.28
CA LEU A 258 2.48 -15.88 8.43
C LEU A 258 1.55 -17.06 8.13
N LEU A 259 1.94 -18.23 8.59
CA LEU A 259 1.14 -19.45 8.48
C LEU A 259 -0.02 -19.44 9.50
N PRO A 260 -1.05 -20.30 9.34
CA PRO A 260 -2.16 -20.38 10.28
C PRO A 260 -1.76 -20.71 11.73
N ASP A 261 -0.62 -21.37 11.92
CA ASP A 261 -0.05 -21.68 13.25
C ASP A 261 0.71 -20.49 13.89
N GLY A 262 0.82 -19.36 13.17
CA GLY A 262 1.50 -18.15 13.63
C GLY A 262 2.98 -18.07 13.27
N SER A 263 3.58 -19.14 12.73
CA SER A 263 4.96 -19.13 12.30
C SER A 263 5.17 -18.32 11.02
N ALA A 264 6.40 -17.88 10.77
CA ALA A 264 6.74 -17.17 9.53
C ALA A 264 6.70 -18.12 8.33
N ASN A 265 6.08 -17.68 7.23
CA ASN A 265 6.19 -18.38 5.96
C ASN A 265 7.60 -18.15 5.36
N ARG A 266 8.04 -19.07 4.51
CA ARG A 266 9.43 -19.18 4.07
C ARG A 266 9.74 -18.23 2.90
N ILE A 267 9.56 -16.94 3.12
CA ILE A 267 9.88 -15.85 2.16
C ILE A 267 11.17 -15.19 2.62
N HIS A 268 12.25 -15.41 1.90
CA HIS A 268 13.57 -14.90 2.29
C HIS A 268 13.86 -13.59 1.58
N ILE A 269 13.95 -12.49 2.32
CA ILE A 269 14.27 -11.18 1.75
C ILE A 269 15.78 -11.07 1.59
N GLN A 270 16.24 -10.85 0.35
CA GLN A 270 17.66 -10.79 0.04
C GLN A 270 18.20 -9.37 0.20
N ARG A 271 17.48 -8.39 -0.34
CA ARG A 271 17.85 -6.96 -0.27
C ARG A 271 16.67 -6.06 -0.60
N LEU A 272 16.75 -4.81 -0.18
CA LEU A 272 15.90 -3.73 -0.69
C LEU A 272 16.51 -3.13 -1.95
N LYS A 273 15.64 -2.62 -2.83
CA LYS A 273 16.02 -1.86 -4.01
C LYS A 273 16.45 -0.45 -3.59
N ASP A 274 17.58 0.01 -4.12
CA ASP A 274 17.90 1.44 -4.15
C ASP A 274 17.24 2.06 -5.39
N LYS A 275 16.19 2.85 -5.17
CA LYS A 275 15.28 3.33 -6.22
C LYS A 275 15.48 4.82 -6.49
N CYS A 276 15.37 5.25 -7.75
CA CYS A 276 15.45 6.67 -8.12
C CYS A 276 14.34 7.53 -7.48
N GLY A 277 13.20 6.93 -7.14
CA GLY A 277 12.05 7.56 -6.49
C GLY A 277 11.18 6.48 -5.81
N ASN A 278 9.97 6.84 -5.36
CA ASN A 278 9.11 5.91 -4.61
C ASN A 278 9.84 5.30 -3.39
N ARG A 279 10.76 6.05 -2.78
CA ARG A 279 11.75 5.57 -1.79
C ARG A 279 11.11 5.23 -0.44
N SER A 280 10.00 5.88 -0.10
CA SER A 280 9.16 5.55 1.06
C SER A 280 8.58 4.13 1.02
N ASN A 281 8.30 3.59 -0.17
CA ASN A 281 7.79 2.24 -0.35
C ASN A 281 8.96 1.24 -0.42
N ALA A 282 9.01 0.25 0.46
CA ALA A 282 10.02 -0.80 0.37
C ALA A 282 9.72 -1.71 -0.83
N SER A 283 10.69 -1.86 -1.74
CA SER A 283 10.67 -2.90 -2.76
C SER A 283 11.87 -3.81 -2.54
N SER A 284 11.67 -5.11 -2.54
CA SER A 284 12.73 -6.08 -2.26
C SER A 284 12.94 -7.08 -3.38
N GLU A 285 14.03 -7.82 -3.25
CA GLU A 285 14.24 -9.11 -3.90
C GLU A 285 13.98 -10.20 -2.87
N ILE A 286 13.29 -11.26 -3.30
CA ILE A 286 12.98 -12.39 -2.44
C ILE A 286 13.32 -13.71 -3.10
N GLU A 287 13.55 -14.72 -2.27
CA GLU A 287 13.61 -16.13 -2.65
C GLU A 287 12.56 -16.90 -1.85
N TYR A 288 11.89 -17.83 -2.53
CA TYR A 288 10.94 -18.75 -1.94
C TYR A 288 11.64 -20.10 -1.69
N HIS A 289 11.46 -20.65 -0.50
CA HIS A 289 12.00 -21.96 -0.12
C HIS A 289 10.91 -22.85 0.46
N ASP A 290 10.30 -23.70 -0.39
CA ASP A 290 9.13 -24.51 -0.03
C ASP A 290 8.04 -23.64 0.65
N THR A 291 7.83 -22.42 0.14
CA THR A 291 6.90 -21.46 0.71
C THR A 291 5.48 -21.95 0.55
N TRP A 292 4.72 -21.99 1.64
CA TRP A 292 3.34 -22.45 1.64
C TRP A 292 2.45 -21.45 0.92
N SER A 293 1.53 -21.94 0.09
CA SER A 293 0.64 -21.11 -0.71
C SER A 293 -0.67 -21.81 -1.05
N ILE A 294 -1.68 -21.02 -1.37
CA ILE A 294 -3.02 -21.50 -1.74
C ILE A 294 -3.25 -21.23 -3.22
N LEU A 295 -3.77 -22.20 -3.97
CA LEU A 295 -4.19 -21.99 -5.36
C LEU A 295 -5.30 -20.95 -5.48
N VAL A 296 -5.14 -19.99 -6.40
CA VAL A 296 -6.13 -18.98 -6.75
C VAL A 296 -6.66 -19.29 -8.15
N GLY A 297 -7.94 -19.70 -8.22
CA GLY A 297 -8.55 -20.08 -9.49
C GLY A 297 -8.15 -21.48 -9.92
N GLU A 298 -7.99 -21.68 -11.22
CA GLU A 298 -7.65 -22.98 -11.81
C GLU A 298 -6.14 -23.11 -12.04
N GLU A 299 -5.61 -24.31 -11.84
CA GLU A 299 -4.20 -24.61 -12.14
C GLU A 299 -3.90 -24.38 -13.64
N GLY A 300 -2.79 -23.71 -13.96
CA GLY A 300 -2.42 -23.35 -15.33
C GLY A 300 -3.12 -22.11 -15.89
N ARG A 301 -4.04 -21.48 -15.12
CA ARG A 301 -4.82 -20.29 -15.51
C ARG A 301 -4.41 -19.06 -14.70
N GLY A 302 -3.11 -18.87 -14.47
CA GLY A 302 -2.59 -17.79 -13.64
C GLY A 302 -2.58 -16.40 -14.27
N ILE A 303 -2.52 -16.31 -15.61
CA ILE A 303 -2.57 -15.06 -16.40
C ILE A 303 -4.00 -14.84 -16.87
#